data_AF-A0A3M1YWZ9-F1
#
_entry.id   AF-A0A3M1YWZ9-F1
#
_cell.length_a   1.000
_cell.length_b   1.000
_cell.length_c   1.000
_cell.angle_alpha   90.00
_cell.angle_beta   90.00
_cell.angle_gamma   90.00
#
_symmetry.space_group_name_H-M   'P 1'
#
loop_
_entity.id
_entity.type
_entity.pdbx_description
1 polymer ?
#
loop_
_entity_poly.entity_id
_entity_poly.type
_entity_poly.pdbx_seq_one_letter_code
_entity_poly.pdbx_strand_id
1 'polypeptide(L)'
;MIIAVLKDLKQDVTDLKKIVYHLVKSQAQHIYKEKGMSEAVEHLYHDKSILISQPSVSDKPESNIIEVNAYPSENGNTSVKNNEPEENLSLIENEKKLIIKALEKHKGKRKYAAEELGISERTLYRKIKEYNLE
;
A
#
# COMPACT_ATOMS: atom_id res chain seq x y z
N MET A 1 26.45 -27.56 -14.20
CA MET A 1 25.29 -26.72 -14.57
C MET A 1 24.09 -26.96 -13.65
N ILE A 2 23.60 -28.20 -13.50
CA ILE A 2 22.43 -28.53 -12.66
C ILE A 2 22.59 -28.15 -11.17
N ILE A 3 23.78 -28.35 -10.58
CA ILE A 3 24.05 -28.02 -9.16
C ILE A 3 23.96 -26.50 -8.89
N ALA A 4 24.34 -25.67 -9.86
CA ALA A 4 24.22 -24.21 -9.74
C ALA A 4 22.74 -23.78 -9.73
N VAL A 5 21.93 -24.33 -10.64
CA VAL A 5 20.49 -24.10 -10.69
C VAL A 5 19.78 -24.50 -9.38
N LEU A 6 20.18 -25.62 -8.78
CA LEU A 6 19.62 -26.06 -7.49
C LEU A 6 20.01 -25.13 -6.33
N LYS A 7 21.21 -24.55 -6.37
CA LYS A 7 21.66 -23.57 -5.36
C LYS A 7 20.88 -22.26 -5.48
N ASP A 8 20.67 -21.80 -6.70
CA ASP A 8 19.89 -20.60 -6.99
C ASP A 8 18.43 -20.79 -6.57
N LEU A 9 17.83 -21.94 -6.91
CA LEU A 9 16.47 -22.25 -6.47
C LEU A 9 16.33 -22.34 -4.94
N LYS A 10 17.34 -22.85 -4.24
CA LYS A 10 17.37 -22.87 -2.77
C LYS A 10 17.44 -21.45 -2.19
N GLN A 11 18.17 -20.55 -2.85
CA GLN A 11 18.24 -19.14 -2.48
C GLN A 11 16.89 -18.47 -2.69
N ASP A 12 16.26 -18.67 -3.86
CA ASP A 12 14.95 -18.11 -4.20
C ASP A 12 13.86 -18.55 -3.22
N VAL A 13 13.83 -19.83 -2.84
CA VAL A 13 12.90 -20.35 -1.82
C VAL A 13 13.15 -19.71 -0.45
N THR A 14 14.41 -19.42 -0.12
CA THR A 14 14.76 -18.78 1.15
C THR A 14 14.30 -17.33 1.17
N ASP A 15 14.45 -16.62 0.06
CA ASP A 15 14.03 -15.22 -0.06
C ASP A 15 12.51 -15.08 -0.12
N LEU A 16 11.81 -16.03 -0.77
CA LEU A 16 10.36 -16.12 -0.72
C LEU A 16 9.85 -16.36 0.71
N LYS A 17 10.46 -17.27 1.47
CA LYS A 17 10.11 -17.50 2.88
C LYS A 17 10.24 -16.24 3.74
N LYS A 18 11.29 -15.43 3.52
CA LYS A 18 11.46 -14.17 4.23
C LYS A 18 10.34 -13.19 3.89
N ILE A 19 10.02 -13.02 2.61
CA ILE A 19 8.95 -12.10 2.18
C ILE A 19 7.61 -12.51 2.79
N VAL A 20 7.26 -13.79 2.73
CA VAL A 20 6.02 -14.31 3.34
C VAL A 20 6.02 -14.11 4.86
N TYR A 21 7.14 -14.39 5.53
CA TYR A 21 7.29 -14.13 6.96
C TYR A 21 7.07 -12.65 7.31
N HIS A 22 7.67 -11.73 6.54
CA HIS A 22 7.50 -10.29 6.73
C HIS A 22 6.07 -9.83 6.45
N LEU A 23 5.40 -10.37 5.43
CA LEU A 23 4.01 -10.04 5.11
C LEU A 23 3.05 -10.49 6.21
N VAL A 24 3.16 -11.75 6.65
CA VAL A 24 2.34 -12.30 7.74
C VAL A 24 2.61 -11.56 9.04
N LYS A 25 3.88 -11.26 9.36
CA LYS A 25 4.24 -10.47 10.53
C LYS A 25 3.69 -9.05 10.44
N SER A 26 3.80 -8.38 9.29
CA SER A 26 3.27 -7.03 9.09
C SER A 26 1.75 -6.99 9.24
N GLN A 27 1.04 -7.98 8.70
CA GLN A 27 -0.41 -8.07 8.81
C GLN A 27 -0.85 -8.38 10.25
N ALA A 28 -0.14 -9.27 10.94
CA ALA A 28 -0.37 -9.52 12.36
C ALA A 28 -0.14 -8.23 13.18
N GLN A 29 0.96 -7.52 12.95
CA GLN A 29 1.27 -6.26 13.63
C GLN A 29 0.25 -5.16 13.32
N HIS A 30 -0.34 -5.13 12.11
CA HIS A 30 -1.42 -4.21 11.76
C HIS A 30 -2.69 -4.51 12.57
N ILE A 31 -3.05 -5.79 12.74
CA ILE A 31 -4.19 -6.22 13.57
C ILE A 31 -3.94 -5.88 15.05
N TYR A 32 -2.70 -5.97 15.55
CA TYR A 32 -2.35 -5.57 16.92
C TYR A 32 -2.31 -4.05 17.14
N LYS A 33 -2.10 -3.24 16.09
CA LYS A 33 -2.04 -1.76 16.20
C LYS A 33 -3.39 -1.08 16.02
N GLU A 34 -4.33 -1.71 15.31
CA GLU A 34 -5.67 -1.15 15.05
C GLU A 34 -6.63 -1.33 16.24
N LYS A 35 -6.38 -2.31 17.12
CA LYS A 35 -7.08 -2.46 18.41
C LYS A 35 -6.18 -1.98 19.55
N GLY A 36 -6.21 -0.68 19.83
CA GLY A 36 -5.55 -0.10 20.99
C GLY A 36 -6.00 -0.78 22.29
N MET A 37 -5.16 -1.64 22.85
CA MET A 37 -5.23 -2.12 24.24
C MET A 37 -3.91 -2.81 24.62
N SER A 38 -2.82 -2.04 24.66
CA SER A 38 -1.52 -2.52 25.12
C SER A 38 -1.46 -2.52 26.65
N GLU A 39 -2.07 -3.52 27.30
CA GLU A 39 -1.67 -3.92 28.67
C GLU A 39 -2.18 -5.31 29.10
N ALA A 40 -3.20 -5.89 28.45
CA ALA A 40 -3.83 -7.12 28.94
C ALA A 40 -3.35 -8.44 28.30
N VAL A 41 -2.47 -8.41 27.28
CA VAL A 41 -2.16 -9.61 26.47
C VAL A 41 -0.83 -10.29 26.84
N GLU A 42 0.04 -9.65 27.64
CA GLU A 42 1.29 -10.28 28.10
C GLU A 42 1.03 -11.46 29.06
N HIS A 43 -0.13 -11.50 29.72
CA HIS A 43 -0.52 -12.59 30.61
C HIS A 43 -1.22 -13.78 29.91
N LEU A 44 -1.52 -13.70 28.62
CA LEU A 44 -2.25 -14.75 27.89
C LEU A 44 -1.35 -15.68 27.06
N TYR A 45 -0.05 -15.36 26.94
CA TYR A 45 0.92 -16.23 26.26
C TYR A 45 1.39 -17.41 27.11
N HIS A 46 0.79 -17.65 28.28
CA HIS A 46 1.06 -18.84 29.07
C HIS A 46 0.23 -20.06 28.69
N ASP A 47 -0.71 -19.96 27.74
CA ASP A 47 -1.52 -21.11 27.37
C ASP A 47 -1.14 -21.72 26.02
N LYS A 48 -0.76 -22.98 26.12
CA LYS A 48 -0.22 -23.86 25.11
C LYS A 48 -1.38 -24.51 24.38
N SER A 49 -1.65 -24.09 23.15
CA SER A 49 -2.10 -24.91 22.00
C SER A 49 -2.92 -24.08 21.01
N ILE A 50 -2.32 -23.70 19.88
CA ILE A 50 -3.13 -23.34 18.71
C ILE A 50 -3.19 -24.57 17.80
N LEU A 51 -4.39 -25.13 17.74
CA LEU A 51 -4.75 -26.27 16.90
C LEU A 51 -4.62 -25.88 15.43
N ILE A 52 -3.91 -26.72 14.69
CA ILE A 52 -3.82 -26.71 13.24
C ILE A 52 -5.13 -27.32 12.72
N SER A 53 -6.03 -26.50 12.18
CA SER A 53 -7.18 -26.98 11.41
C SER A 53 -6.79 -27.11 9.94
N GLN A 54 -6.81 -28.35 9.44
CA GLN A 54 -6.61 -28.71 8.03
C GLN A 54 -7.81 -28.27 7.17
N PRO A 55 -7.63 -27.97 5.86
CA PRO A 55 -8.74 -27.76 4.94
C PRO A 55 -9.23 -29.11 4.37
N SER A 56 -10.48 -29.45 4.65
CA SER A 56 -11.22 -30.54 4.00
C SER A 56 -11.86 -30.04 2.71
N VAL A 57 -11.55 -30.71 1.60
CA VAL A 57 -12.17 -30.57 0.28
C VAL A 57 -13.51 -31.32 0.23
N SER A 58 -14.56 -30.69 -0.30
CA SER A 58 -15.70 -31.41 -0.90
C SER A 58 -16.48 -30.49 -1.85
N ASP A 59 -16.97 -31.11 -2.92
CA ASP A 59 -17.43 -30.57 -4.20
C ASP A 59 -18.79 -29.84 -4.25
N LYS A 60 -18.85 -28.90 -5.22
CA LYS A 60 -19.95 -28.62 -6.21
C LYS A 60 -21.05 -27.57 -5.92
N PRO A 61 -21.72 -27.01 -6.98
CA PRO A 61 -21.67 -25.58 -7.29
C PRO A 61 -23.06 -24.92 -7.49
N GLU A 62 -23.17 -23.59 -7.35
CA GLU A 62 -24.31 -22.86 -7.93
C GLU A 62 -23.85 -21.52 -8.53
N SER A 63 -24.03 -21.43 -9.84
CA SER A 63 -23.84 -20.27 -10.70
C SER A 63 -25.12 -19.43 -10.69
N ASN A 64 -25.03 -18.15 -10.30
CA ASN A 64 -26.06 -17.17 -10.64
C ASN A 64 -25.51 -16.20 -11.69
N ILE A 65 -26.09 -16.28 -12.88
CA ILE A 65 -25.92 -15.41 -14.04
C ILE A 65 -27.09 -14.43 -14.05
N ILE A 66 -26.83 -13.12 -14.07
CA ILE A 66 -27.79 -12.06 -14.44
C ILE A 66 -26.99 -10.99 -15.18
N GLU A 67 -26.93 -11.03 -16.52
CA GLU A 67 -27.83 -10.41 -17.52
C GLU A 67 -27.32 -9.03 -17.98
N VAL A 68 -26.80 -9.01 -19.20
CA VAL A 68 -26.28 -7.84 -19.92
C VAL A 68 -27.42 -7.25 -20.74
N ASN A 69 -27.88 -6.04 -20.42
CA ASN A 69 -28.76 -5.28 -21.30
C ASN A 69 -28.09 -3.99 -21.79
N ALA A 70 -27.97 -3.90 -23.11
CA ALA A 70 -27.53 -2.74 -23.87
C ALA A 70 -28.68 -1.72 -24.07
N TYR A 71 -28.25 -0.47 -24.29
CA TYR A 71 -28.96 0.83 -24.33
C TYR A 71 -30.20 0.96 -25.25
N PRO A 72 -30.97 2.05 -25.07
CA PRO A 72 -30.86 3.14 -26.06
C PRO A 72 -30.83 4.57 -25.49
N SER A 73 -30.19 5.45 -26.29
CA SER A 73 -30.00 6.90 -26.20
C SER A 73 -31.32 7.71 -26.10
N GLU A 74 -31.30 8.89 -25.47
CA GLU A 74 -31.58 10.22 -26.08
C GLU A 74 -31.62 11.37 -25.04
N ASN A 75 -30.77 12.38 -25.28
CA ASN A 75 -30.98 13.83 -25.09
C ASN A 75 -31.24 14.44 -23.71
N GLY A 76 -30.28 15.25 -23.24
CA GLY A 76 -30.49 16.21 -22.16
C GLY A 76 -29.23 16.96 -21.70
N ASN A 77 -28.91 18.04 -22.42
CA ASN A 77 -28.22 19.27 -21.99
C ASN A 77 -27.19 19.28 -20.83
N THR A 78 -26.06 19.93 -21.15
CA THR A 78 -25.15 20.62 -20.21
C THR A 78 -24.39 19.74 -19.24
N SER A 79 -23.34 19.09 -19.71
CA SER A 79 -22.19 18.81 -18.84
C SER A 79 -21.17 19.91 -19.02
N VAL A 80 -21.13 20.78 -18.00
CA VAL A 80 -20.06 21.72 -17.71
C VAL A 80 -18.74 21.02 -18.02
N LYS A 81 -17.92 21.63 -18.88
CA LYS A 81 -16.53 21.22 -19.07
C LYS A 81 -15.81 21.53 -17.77
N ASN A 82 -15.90 20.59 -16.82
CA ASN A 82 -15.02 20.55 -15.67
C ASN A 82 -13.63 20.42 -16.27
N ASN A 83 -12.91 21.55 -16.32
CA ASN A 83 -11.46 21.52 -16.42
C ASN A 83 -10.93 21.05 -15.06
N GLU A 84 -11.35 19.86 -14.62
CA GLU A 84 -10.55 19.12 -13.66
C GLU A 84 -9.21 18.92 -14.36
N PRO A 85 -8.11 19.46 -13.82
CA PRO A 85 -6.82 19.15 -14.39
C PRO A 85 -6.73 17.63 -14.31
N GLU A 86 -6.66 16.96 -15.45
CA GLU A 86 -6.43 15.51 -15.50
C GLU A 86 -5.31 15.23 -14.50
N GLU A 87 -5.68 14.61 -13.38
CA GLU A 87 -4.74 14.31 -12.32
C GLU A 87 -3.78 13.31 -12.92
N ASN A 88 -2.64 13.81 -13.38
CA ASN A 88 -1.63 12.96 -13.96
C ASN A 88 -1.28 11.93 -12.89
N LEU A 89 -1.67 10.67 -13.11
CA LEU A 89 -1.55 9.58 -12.14
C LEU A 89 -0.07 9.24 -11.84
N SER A 90 0.85 9.91 -12.53
CA SER A 90 2.28 9.86 -12.28
C SER A 90 2.60 10.24 -10.83
N LEU A 91 3.05 9.25 -10.07
CA LEU A 91 3.46 9.38 -8.68
C LEU A 91 4.54 10.48 -8.51
N ILE A 92 5.45 10.57 -9.47
CA ILE A 92 6.58 11.52 -9.46
C ILE A 92 6.08 12.96 -9.57
N GLU A 93 5.12 13.22 -10.46
CA GLU A 93 4.57 14.56 -10.63
C GLU A 93 3.74 14.99 -9.43
N ASN A 94 2.98 14.05 -8.84
CA ASN A 94 2.19 14.33 -7.64
C ASN A 94 3.10 14.59 -6.44
N GLU A 95 4.18 13.82 -6.27
CA GLU A 95 5.20 14.09 -5.26
C GLU A 95 5.81 15.49 -5.44
N LYS A 96 6.20 15.85 -6.67
CA LYS A 96 6.74 17.17 -6.99
C LYS A 96 5.76 18.30 -6.62
N LYS A 97 4.49 18.17 -7.01
CA LYS A 97 3.43 19.15 -6.70
C LYS A 97 3.21 19.29 -5.19
N LEU A 98 3.20 18.18 -4.45
CA LEU A 98 3.04 18.20 -2.99
C LEU A 98 4.20 18.90 -2.30
N ILE A 99 5.44 18.62 -2.73
CA ILE A 99 6.64 19.27 -2.19
C ILE A 99 6.59 20.79 -2.42
N ILE A 100 6.22 21.23 -3.63
CA ILE A 100 6.08 22.65 -3.95
C ILE A 100 5.03 23.30 -3.06
N LYS A 101 3.82 22.71 -2.97
CA LYS A 101 2.73 23.25 -2.13
C LYS A 101 3.12 23.35 -0.66
N ALA A 102 3.79 22.33 -0.12
CA ALA A 102 4.23 22.35 1.27
C ALA A 102 5.29 23.42 1.53
N LEU A 103 6.25 23.59 0.61
CA LEU A 103 7.27 24.64 0.70
C LEU A 103 6.65 26.04 0.62
N GLU A 104 5.73 26.28 -0.31
CA GLU A 104 5.02 27.56 -0.43
C GLU A 104 4.22 27.88 0.83
N LYS A 105 3.46 26.91 1.35
CA LYS A 105 2.66 27.06 2.57
C LYS A 105 3.50 27.44 3.78
N HIS A 106 4.70 26.86 3.91
CA HIS A 106 5.63 27.13 5.00
C HIS A 106 6.69 28.19 4.67
N LYS A 107 6.51 28.97 3.60
CA LYS A 107 7.44 30.05 3.18
C LYS A 107 8.88 29.58 3.02
N GLY A 108 9.06 28.39 2.43
CA GLY A 108 10.36 27.77 2.19
C GLY A 108 11.02 27.14 3.42
N LYS A 109 10.36 27.15 4.60
CA LYS A 109 10.91 26.52 5.81
C LYS A 109 10.84 25.00 5.70
N ARG A 110 11.96 24.40 5.29
CA ARG A 110 12.12 22.96 5.02
C ARG A 110 11.68 22.07 6.19
N LYS A 111 12.01 22.43 7.44
CA LYS A 111 11.60 21.69 8.64
C LYS A 111 10.07 21.51 8.73
N TYR A 112 9.30 22.59 8.59
CA TYR A 112 7.84 22.54 8.72
C TYR A 112 7.17 21.90 7.50
N ALA A 113 7.70 22.14 6.30
CA ALA A 113 7.23 21.46 5.10
C ALA A 113 7.44 19.94 5.18
N ALA A 114 8.58 19.49 5.72
CA ALA A 114 8.87 18.07 5.90
C ALA A 114 7.94 17.43 6.94
N GLU A 115 7.67 18.14 8.04
CA GLU A 115 6.72 17.71 9.08
C GLU A 115 5.30 17.55 8.54
N GLU A 116 4.81 18.51 7.73
CA GLU A 116 3.50 18.40 7.09
C GLU A 116 3.41 17.24 6.10
N LEU A 117 4.49 16.99 5.35
CA LEU A 117 4.58 15.87 4.42
C LEU A 117 4.81 14.51 5.12
N GLY A 118 5.07 14.49 6.43
CA GLY A 118 5.35 13.28 7.19
C GLY A 118 6.69 12.62 6.84
N ILE A 119 7.66 13.39 6.33
CA ILE A 119 9.00 12.91 5.95
C ILE A 119 10.10 13.61 6.74
N SER A 120 11.30 13.03 6.75
CA SER A 120 12.46 13.70 7.34
C SER A 120 12.90 14.91 6.51
N GLU A 121 13.45 15.94 7.15
CA GLU A 121 14.04 17.09 6.47
C GLU A 121 15.14 16.69 5.47
N ARG A 122 15.91 15.65 5.79
CA ARG A 122 16.92 15.08 4.88
C ARG A 122 16.28 14.49 3.61
N THR A 123 15.14 13.82 3.74
CA THR A 123 14.38 13.29 2.60
C THR A 123 13.87 14.43 1.73
N LEU A 124 13.29 15.46 2.34
CA LEU A 124 12.80 16.63 1.63
C LEU A 124 13.93 17.34 0.87
N TYR A 125 15.08 17.56 1.51
CA TYR A 125 16.25 18.16 0.88
C TYR A 125 16.71 17.39 -0.37
N ARG A 126 16.79 16.06 -0.28
CA ARG A 126 17.18 15.22 -1.43
C ARG A 126 16.17 15.37 -2.57
N LYS A 127 14.87 15.35 -2.26
CA LYS A 127 13.80 15.46 -3.27
C LYS A 127 13.77 16.82 -3.95
N ILE A 128 14.00 17.90 -3.20
CA ILE A 128 14.16 19.25 -3.77
C ILE A 128 15.29 19.26 -4.80
N LYS A 129 16.45 18.66 -4.46
CA LYS A 129 17.59 18.59 -5.37
C LYS A 129 17.33 17.70 -6.59
N GLU A 130 16.72 16.54 -6.40
CA GLU A 130 16.36 15.59 -7.46
C GLU A 130 15.42 16.22 -8.50
N TYR A 131 14.47 17.03 -8.04
CA TYR A 131 13.49 17.71 -8.89
C TYR A 131 13.90 19.12 -9.33
N ASN A 132 15.11 19.57 -8.96
CA ASN A 132 15.62 20.92 -9.22
C ASN A 132 14.65 22.01 -8.77
N LEU A 133 14.18 21.92 -7.51
CA LEU A 133 13.24 22.83 -6.85
C LEU A 133 13.93 23.80 -5.87
N GLU A 134 15.25 23.99 -5.99
CA GLU A 134 16.02 24.91 -5.12
C GLU A 134 15.74 26.38 -5.40
#